data_AF-A0A920HNA5-F1
#
_entry.id   AF-A0A920HNA5-F1
#
_cell.length_a   1.000
_cell.length_b   1.000
_cell.length_c   1.000
_cell.angle_alpha   90.00
_cell.angle_beta   90.00
_cell.angle_gamma   90.00
#
_symmetry.space_group_name_H-M   'P 1'
#
loop_
_entity.id
_entity.type
_entity.pdbx_description
1 polymer ?
#
loop_
_entity_poly.entity_id
_entity_poly.type
_entity_poly.pdbx_seq_one_letter_code
_entity_poly.pdbx_strand_id
1 'polypeptide(L)'
;MKLSVNLNKIALLRNARGENYPQIEYFANKAIDLGVDGLTLHPRPDHRHATSDDVINISKLTKARGVEFNIEGNPFSKPNKEFIGFCELTEIIKPEQITLVPDSIDQITSDHGWSSGSHDSELKNLILLLKENSNDAQISLFIDNIEGVDYAAEMGANLIEIHTGAFAKAINEKIIYL
;
A
#
# COMPACT_ATOMS: atom_id res chain seq x y z
N MET A 1 12.62 -12.81 -8.57
CA MET A 1 12.37 -11.63 -7.72
C MET A 1 11.44 -10.73 -8.50
N LYS A 2 10.35 -10.26 -7.89
CA LYS A 2 9.42 -9.31 -8.51
C LYS A 2 9.72 -7.89 -8.03
N LEU A 3 9.43 -6.89 -8.86
CA LEU A 3 9.51 -5.47 -8.53
C LEU A 3 8.14 -4.81 -8.71
N SER A 4 7.60 -4.25 -7.63
CA SER A 4 6.46 -3.36 -7.69
C SER A 4 6.90 -1.92 -7.44
N VAL A 5 6.52 -0.99 -8.32
CA VAL A 5 6.92 0.42 -8.19
C VAL A 5 5.84 1.22 -7.47
N ASN A 6 6.20 1.81 -6.33
CA ASN A 6 5.31 2.70 -5.59
C ASN A 6 5.29 4.11 -6.22
N LEU A 7 4.12 4.56 -6.66
CA LEU A 7 3.94 5.82 -7.40
C LEU A 7 3.57 7.03 -6.52
N ASN A 8 3.49 6.86 -5.19
CA ASN A 8 3.04 7.91 -4.26
C ASN A 8 3.85 9.21 -4.38
N LYS A 9 5.16 9.13 -4.66
CA LYS A 9 5.98 10.35 -4.78
C LYS A 9 5.70 11.14 -6.07
N ILE A 10 5.24 10.48 -7.14
CA ILE A 10 4.77 11.18 -8.34
C ILE A 10 3.48 11.93 -8.04
N ALA A 11 2.54 11.27 -7.34
CA ALA A 11 1.29 11.89 -6.90
C ALA A 11 1.53 13.09 -5.97
N LEU A 12 2.47 12.97 -5.03
CA LEU A 12 2.87 14.06 -4.14
C LEU A 12 3.35 15.30 -4.93
N LEU A 13 4.22 15.10 -5.93
CA LEU A 13 4.71 16.19 -6.77
C LEU A 13 3.59 16.85 -7.59
N ARG A 14 2.66 16.05 -8.12
CA ARG A 14 1.47 16.56 -8.83
C ARG A 14 0.62 17.43 -7.91
N ASN A 15 0.27 16.92 -6.73
CA ASN A 15 -0.60 17.62 -5.79
C ASN A 15 0.03 18.93 -5.29
N ALA A 16 1.36 18.95 -5.09
CA ALA A 16 2.08 20.16 -4.70
C ALA A 16 1.99 21.29 -5.74
N ARG A 17 1.76 20.95 -7.02
CA ARG A 17 1.58 21.94 -8.10
C ARG A 17 0.13 22.43 -8.24
N GLY A 18 -0.84 21.65 -7.78
CA GLY A 18 -2.27 21.94 -8.01
C GLY A 18 -2.69 21.80 -9.48
N GLU A 19 -1.86 21.16 -10.31
CA GLU A 19 -2.10 20.92 -11.74
C GLU A 19 -2.10 19.41 -12.00
N ASN A 20 -2.62 18.98 -13.16
CA ASN A 20 -2.52 17.56 -13.57
C ASN A 20 -1.16 17.22 -14.20
N TYR A 21 -0.06 17.60 -13.53
CA TYR A 21 1.31 17.28 -13.93
C TYR A 21 2.25 17.21 -12.71
N PRO A 22 3.15 16.22 -12.60
CA PRO A 22 3.29 15.04 -13.47
C PRO A 22 2.06 14.12 -13.46
N GLN A 23 1.71 13.53 -14.61
CA GLN A 23 0.60 12.58 -14.71
C GLN A 23 1.06 11.20 -14.24
N ILE A 24 0.37 10.63 -13.26
CA ILE A 24 0.75 9.34 -12.67
C ILE A 24 0.68 8.22 -13.72
N GLU A 25 -0.33 8.23 -14.58
CA GLU A 25 -0.54 7.23 -15.64
C GLU A 25 0.60 7.21 -16.66
N TYR A 26 1.21 8.37 -16.95
CA TYR A 26 2.38 8.43 -17.83
C TYR A 26 3.54 7.62 -17.23
N PHE A 27 3.86 7.85 -15.95
CA PHE A 27 4.96 7.16 -15.27
C PHE A 27 4.64 5.69 -15.00
N ALA A 28 3.37 5.37 -14.71
CA ALA A 28 2.88 4.00 -14.59
C ALA A 28 3.14 3.20 -15.88
N ASN A 29 2.71 3.73 -17.03
CA ASN A 29 2.97 3.09 -18.33
C ASN A 29 4.46 2.94 -18.60
N LYS A 30 5.27 3.97 -18.30
CA LYS A 30 6.74 3.89 -18.45
C LYS A 30 7.36 2.81 -17.58
N ALA A 31 6.95 2.67 -16.33
CA ALA A 31 7.44 1.63 -15.45
C ALA A 31 7.09 0.23 -16.01
N ILE A 32 5.86 0.03 -16.48
CA ILE A 32 5.42 -1.23 -17.10
C ILE A 32 6.21 -1.51 -18.38
N ASP A 33 6.42 -0.51 -19.24
CA ASP A 33 7.21 -0.66 -20.47
C ASP A 33 8.68 -1.05 -20.18
N LEU A 34 9.19 -0.70 -18.99
CA LEU A 34 10.52 -1.09 -18.50
C LEU A 34 10.54 -2.47 -17.81
N GLY A 35 9.40 -3.14 -17.71
CA GLY A 35 9.30 -4.53 -17.25
C GLY A 35 9.11 -4.71 -15.75
N VAL A 36 8.49 -3.77 -15.04
CA VAL A 36 8.08 -3.99 -13.64
C VAL A 36 6.94 -5.01 -13.55
N ASP A 37 6.91 -5.78 -12.48
CA ASP A 37 5.90 -6.83 -12.26
C ASP A 37 4.58 -6.28 -11.72
N GLY A 38 4.63 -5.11 -11.09
CA GLY A 38 3.46 -4.46 -10.54
C GLY A 38 3.64 -2.98 -10.23
N LEU A 39 2.54 -2.38 -9.80
CA LEU A 39 2.49 -1.00 -9.32
C LEU A 39 1.90 -0.98 -7.91
N THR A 40 2.29 0.03 -7.13
CA THR A 40 1.79 0.22 -5.77
C THR A 40 1.35 1.65 -5.53
N LEU A 41 0.24 1.81 -4.83
CA LEU A 41 -0.25 3.08 -4.32
C LEU A 41 -0.74 2.91 -2.88
N HIS A 42 -0.57 3.97 -2.10
CA HIS A 42 -1.12 4.07 -0.74
C HIS A 42 -2.01 5.32 -0.70
N PRO A 43 -3.34 5.22 -0.87
CA PRO A 43 -4.21 6.38 -0.68
C PRO A 43 -4.38 6.66 0.81
N ARG A 44 -3.88 7.79 1.30
CA ARG A 44 -4.16 8.23 2.68
C ARG A 44 -5.48 9.00 2.75
N PRO A 45 -6.19 9.01 3.91
CA PRO A 45 -7.47 9.70 4.05
C PRO A 45 -7.44 11.20 3.77
N ASP A 46 -6.27 11.84 3.89
CA ASP A 46 -6.08 13.26 3.61
C ASP A 46 -5.69 13.56 2.16
N HIS A 47 -5.56 12.53 1.31
CA HIS A 47 -5.13 12.63 -0.09
C HIS A 47 -3.80 13.41 -0.26
N ARG A 48 -2.88 13.34 0.70
CA ARG A 48 -1.60 14.06 0.62
C ARG A 48 -0.72 13.64 -0.59
N HIS A 49 -0.91 12.42 -1.10
CA HIS A 49 -0.25 11.92 -2.33
C HIS A 49 -1.28 11.32 -3.29
N ALA A 50 -1.44 10.00 -3.25
CA ALA A 50 -2.41 9.30 -4.09
C ALA A 50 -3.83 9.58 -3.61
N THR A 51 -4.73 9.87 -4.54
CA THR A 51 -6.16 10.02 -4.29
C THR A 51 -6.90 8.70 -4.52
N SER A 52 -8.16 8.64 -4.09
CA SER A 52 -9.07 7.54 -4.43
C SER A 52 -9.20 7.34 -5.95
N ASP A 53 -9.26 8.43 -6.72
CA ASP A 53 -9.33 8.37 -8.19
C ASP A 53 -8.05 7.82 -8.83
N ASP A 54 -6.88 8.18 -8.29
CA ASP A 54 -5.60 7.64 -8.76
C ASP A 54 -5.58 6.11 -8.64
N VAL A 55 -6.05 5.60 -7.51
CA VAL A 55 -6.10 4.17 -7.24
C VAL A 55 -7.03 3.45 -8.20
N ILE A 56 -8.21 4.02 -8.48
CA ILE A 56 -9.16 3.46 -9.45
C ILE A 56 -8.56 3.48 -10.87
N ASN A 57 -7.93 4.58 -11.27
CA ASN A 57 -7.35 4.71 -12.61
C ASN A 57 -6.15 3.80 -12.82
N ILE A 58 -5.25 3.72 -11.84
CA ILE A 58 -4.09 2.82 -11.90
C ILE A 58 -4.53 1.35 -11.86
N SER A 59 -5.54 0.99 -11.07
CA SER A 59 -6.09 -0.38 -11.10
C SER A 59 -6.64 -0.76 -12.49
N LYS A 60 -7.37 0.14 -13.16
CA LYS A 60 -7.84 -0.11 -14.54
C LYS A 60 -6.66 -0.28 -15.50
N LEU A 61 -5.63 0.55 -15.34
CA LEU A 61 -4.42 0.52 -16.16
C LEU A 61 -3.66 -0.80 -15.96
N THR A 62 -3.36 -1.21 -14.73
CA THR A 62 -2.64 -2.45 -14.45
C THR A 62 -3.37 -3.67 -14.99
N LYS A 63 -4.70 -3.74 -14.83
CA LYS A 63 -5.55 -4.79 -15.42
C LYS A 63 -5.48 -4.82 -16.94
N ALA A 64 -5.58 -3.66 -17.59
CA ALA A 64 -5.45 -3.57 -19.05
C ALA A 64 -4.05 -3.94 -19.55
N ARG A 65 -3.02 -3.73 -18.72
CA ARG A 65 -1.61 -4.02 -19.03
C ARG A 65 -1.14 -5.41 -18.58
N GLY A 66 -1.95 -6.14 -17.81
CA GLY A 66 -1.63 -7.48 -17.32
C GLY A 66 -0.51 -7.52 -16.26
N VAL A 67 -0.38 -6.48 -15.42
CA VAL A 67 0.56 -6.44 -14.30
C VAL A 67 -0.19 -6.37 -12.96
N GLU A 68 0.48 -6.73 -11.87
CA GLU A 68 -0.13 -6.75 -10.53
C GLU A 68 -0.34 -5.32 -9.99
N PHE A 69 -1.43 -5.13 -9.24
CA PHE A 69 -1.64 -3.95 -8.44
C PHE A 69 -1.65 -4.31 -6.95
N ASN A 70 -0.84 -3.58 -6.19
CA ASN A 70 -0.85 -3.60 -4.73
C ASN A 70 -1.42 -2.28 -4.22
N ILE A 71 -2.44 -2.35 -3.36
CA ILE A 71 -2.90 -1.19 -2.60
C ILE A 71 -2.42 -1.31 -1.15
N GLU A 72 -1.74 -0.28 -0.66
CA GLU A 72 -1.32 -0.15 0.73
C GLU A 72 -2.29 0.73 1.51
N GLY A 73 -2.55 0.41 2.78
CA GLY A 73 -3.26 1.34 3.67
C GLY A 73 -3.70 0.74 4.99
N ASN A 74 -4.23 1.60 5.85
CA ASN A 74 -4.80 1.21 7.13
C ASN A 74 -6.28 0.78 6.92
N PRO A 75 -6.64 -0.48 7.23
CA PRO A 75 -8.00 -1.01 7.01
C PRO A 75 -9.07 -0.35 7.89
N PHE A 76 -8.67 0.40 8.92
CA PHE A 76 -9.58 1.19 9.75
C PHE A 76 -9.88 2.57 9.16
N SER A 77 -9.26 2.94 8.04
CA SER A 77 -9.49 4.22 7.37
C SER A 77 -10.87 4.26 6.70
N LYS A 78 -11.83 4.88 7.38
CA LYS A 78 -13.21 5.05 6.92
C LYS A 78 -13.35 6.16 5.86
N PRO A 79 -14.45 6.17 5.09
CA PRO A 79 -14.74 7.25 4.17
C PRO A 79 -14.68 8.62 4.87
N ASN A 80 -14.01 9.60 4.25
CA ASN A 80 -13.85 10.94 4.79
C ASN A 80 -13.65 11.97 3.67
N LYS A 81 -14.58 12.92 3.54
CA LYS A 81 -14.60 13.90 2.44
C LYS A 81 -14.53 13.18 1.08
N GLU A 82 -13.47 13.43 0.32
CA GLU A 82 -13.20 12.83 -1.00
C GLU A 82 -12.57 11.43 -0.91
N PHE A 83 -12.08 11.01 0.27
CA PHE A 83 -11.53 9.67 0.45
C PHE A 83 -12.67 8.65 0.56
N ILE A 84 -12.67 7.68 -0.35
CA ILE A 84 -13.73 6.67 -0.47
C ILE A 84 -13.74 5.70 0.72
N GLY A 85 -12.65 5.58 1.48
CA GLY A 85 -12.48 4.52 2.49
C GLY A 85 -11.60 3.39 1.95
N PHE A 86 -10.74 2.82 2.79
CA PHE A 86 -9.75 1.85 2.32
C PHE A 86 -10.43 0.54 1.88
N CYS A 87 -11.30 -0.02 2.72
CA CYS A 87 -12.00 -1.26 2.40
C CYS A 87 -12.91 -1.08 1.18
N GLU A 88 -13.63 0.04 1.11
CA GLU A 88 -14.49 0.40 -0.02
C GLU A 88 -13.69 0.50 -1.32
N LEU A 89 -12.49 1.12 -1.30
CA LEU A 89 -11.60 1.14 -2.45
C LEU A 89 -11.17 -0.26 -2.87
N THR A 90 -10.82 -1.14 -1.93
CA THR A 90 -10.40 -2.51 -2.26
C THR A 90 -11.52 -3.32 -2.93
N GLU A 91 -12.78 -3.11 -2.53
CA GLU A 91 -13.95 -3.75 -3.13
C GLU A 91 -14.21 -3.24 -4.56
N ILE A 92 -14.04 -1.94 -4.79
CA ILE A 92 -14.20 -1.32 -6.11
C ILE A 92 -13.13 -1.83 -7.08
N ILE A 93 -11.86 -1.80 -6.64
CA ILE A 93 -10.73 -2.04 -7.53
C ILE A 93 -10.36 -3.50 -7.64
N LYS A 94 -10.65 -4.34 -6.65
CA LYS A 94 -10.30 -5.77 -6.57
C LYS A 94 -8.85 -6.02 -7.02
N PRO A 95 -7.86 -5.56 -6.25
CA PRO A 95 -6.44 -5.62 -6.61
C PRO A 95 -5.90 -7.04 -6.42
N GLU A 96 -4.74 -7.35 -7.01
CA GLU A 96 -4.09 -8.64 -6.82
C GLU A 96 -3.48 -8.78 -5.41
N GLN A 97 -3.04 -7.67 -4.81
CA GLN A 97 -2.49 -7.62 -3.45
C GLN A 97 -3.07 -6.45 -2.64
N ILE A 98 -3.29 -6.67 -1.36
CA ILE A 98 -3.64 -5.66 -0.37
C ILE A 98 -2.61 -5.73 0.75
N THR A 99 -1.90 -4.62 0.99
CA THR A 99 -0.89 -4.51 2.05
C THR A 99 -1.42 -3.64 3.19
N LEU A 100 -1.56 -4.24 4.36
CA LEU A 100 -2.12 -3.57 5.53
C LEU A 100 -1.01 -2.96 6.37
N VAL A 101 -1.11 -1.65 6.61
CA VAL A 101 -0.15 -0.88 7.43
C VAL A 101 -0.87 -0.24 8.62
N PRO A 102 -0.24 -0.15 9.82
CA PRO A 102 -0.87 0.36 11.03
C PRO A 102 -0.86 1.89 11.14
N ASP A 103 -0.75 2.60 10.00
CA ASP A 103 -0.55 4.04 10.00
C ASP A 103 -1.77 4.82 10.50
N SER A 104 -1.55 5.70 11.46
CA SER A 104 -2.44 6.79 11.82
C SER A 104 -2.47 7.90 10.75
N ILE A 105 -3.55 8.70 10.79
CA ILE A 105 -3.81 9.79 9.84
C ILE A 105 -2.67 10.83 9.86
N ASP A 106 -2.13 11.15 11.04
CA ASP A 106 -1.14 12.23 11.20
C ASP A 106 0.31 11.80 10.90
N GLN A 107 0.59 10.50 10.73
CA GLN A 107 1.95 10.02 10.44
C GLN A 107 2.40 10.42 9.04
N ILE A 108 3.67 10.85 8.91
CA ILE A 108 4.26 11.29 7.63
C ILE A 108 4.53 10.09 6.69
N THR A 109 4.96 8.96 7.27
CA THR A 109 5.27 7.69 6.60
C THR A 109 4.99 6.53 7.57
N SER A 110 4.80 5.31 7.08
CA SER A 110 4.79 4.11 7.91
C SER A 110 6.16 3.96 8.59
N ASP A 111 6.18 3.88 9.90
CA ASP A 111 7.41 3.82 10.71
C ASP A 111 7.44 2.65 11.70
N HIS A 112 6.34 1.87 11.78
CA HIS A 112 6.21 0.65 12.54
C HIS A 112 5.27 -0.34 11.84
N GLY A 113 5.45 -1.62 12.12
CA GLY A 113 4.60 -2.73 11.72
C GLY A 113 3.53 -3.06 12.75
N TRP A 114 2.66 -4.01 12.40
CA TRP A 114 1.60 -4.46 13.28
C TRP A 114 2.13 -5.26 14.47
N SER A 115 1.46 -5.11 15.61
CA SER A 115 1.70 -5.85 16.84
C SER A 115 0.37 -6.14 17.53
N SER A 116 0.25 -7.28 18.22
CA SER A 116 -0.96 -7.66 18.95
C SER A 116 -1.46 -6.57 19.90
N GLY A 117 -2.78 -6.39 19.93
CA GLY A 117 -3.43 -5.42 20.80
C GLY A 117 -4.96 -5.52 20.78
N SER A 118 -5.62 -4.47 21.24
CA SER A 118 -7.09 -4.44 21.35
C SER A 118 -7.83 -4.51 20.01
N HIS A 119 -7.12 -4.28 18.89
CA HIS A 119 -7.67 -4.27 17.54
C HIS A 119 -7.68 -5.65 16.87
N ASP A 120 -7.04 -6.68 17.45
CA ASP A 120 -6.80 -7.98 16.81
C ASP A 120 -8.08 -8.64 16.31
N SER A 121 -9.14 -8.67 17.13
CA SER A 121 -10.43 -9.25 16.74
C SER A 121 -11.05 -8.52 15.55
N GLU A 122 -10.93 -7.20 15.50
CA GLU A 122 -11.47 -6.40 14.40
C GLU A 122 -10.63 -6.55 13.13
N LEU A 123 -9.30 -6.53 13.26
CA LEU A 123 -8.36 -6.73 12.16
C LEU A 123 -8.57 -8.09 11.48
N LYS A 124 -8.70 -9.16 12.27
CA LYS A 124 -8.98 -10.50 11.77
C LYS A 124 -10.27 -10.57 10.96
N ASN A 125 -11.33 -9.92 11.46
CA ASN A 125 -12.60 -9.84 10.73
C ASN A 125 -12.48 -9.02 9.44
N LEU A 126 -11.74 -7.91 9.46
CA LEU A 126 -11.49 -7.10 8.27
C LEU A 126 -10.68 -7.87 7.22
N ILE A 127 -9.66 -8.63 7.61
CA ILE A 127 -8.89 -9.47 6.69
C ILE A 127 -9.78 -10.50 5.98
N LEU A 128 -10.71 -11.15 6.72
CA LEU A 128 -11.69 -12.06 6.11
C LEU A 128 -12.56 -11.34 5.09
N LEU A 129 -13.14 -10.21 5.46
CA LEU A 129 -14.00 -9.41 4.57
C LEU A 129 -13.25 -8.92 3.33
N LEU A 130 -11.99 -8.49 3.49
CA LEU A 130 -11.16 -8.03 2.38
C LEU A 130 -10.96 -9.15 1.38
N LYS A 131 -10.65 -10.38 1.81
CA LYS A 131 -10.50 -11.53 0.90
C LYS A 131 -11.79 -11.82 0.14
N GLU A 132 -12.92 -11.88 0.85
CA GLU A 132 -14.24 -12.14 0.26
C GLU A 132 -14.61 -11.09 -0.81
N ASN A 133 -14.35 -9.81 -0.54
CA ASN A 133 -14.78 -8.71 -1.40
C ASN A 133 -13.82 -8.41 -2.57
N SER A 134 -12.56 -8.87 -2.49
CA SER A 134 -11.50 -8.54 -3.46
C SER A 134 -11.12 -9.69 -4.40
N ASN A 135 -11.98 -10.69 -4.58
CA ASN A 135 -11.69 -11.91 -5.35
C ASN A 135 -10.45 -12.67 -4.82
N ASP A 136 -10.37 -12.85 -3.51
CA ASP A 136 -9.26 -13.55 -2.83
C ASP A 136 -7.88 -12.91 -3.08
N ALA A 137 -7.81 -11.58 -3.06
CA ALA A 137 -6.55 -10.85 -3.12
C ALA A 137 -5.57 -11.35 -2.04
N GLN A 138 -4.28 -11.36 -2.37
CA GLN A 138 -3.26 -11.70 -1.39
C GLN A 138 -3.17 -10.60 -0.33
N ILE A 139 -3.35 -10.97 0.94
CA ILE A 139 -3.24 -10.04 2.05
C ILE A 139 -1.82 -10.08 2.62
N SER A 140 -1.12 -8.94 2.58
CA SER A 140 0.19 -8.73 3.20
C SER A 140 0.05 -7.91 4.48
N LEU A 141 0.73 -8.31 5.55
CA LEU A 141 0.80 -7.53 6.80
C LEU A 141 2.19 -6.90 6.95
N PHE A 142 2.25 -5.59 7.18
CA PHE A 142 3.51 -4.88 7.41
C PHE A 142 4.05 -5.16 8.81
N ILE A 143 5.31 -5.60 8.93
CA ILE A 143 5.90 -6.08 10.20
C ILE A 143 7.32 -5.55 10.40
N ASP A 144 7.76 -5.42 11.65
CA ASP A 144 9.12 -4.93 11.99
C ASP A 144 10.14 -6.04 12.29
N ASN A 145 9.69 -7.21 12.76
CA ASN A 145 10.56 -8.24 13.31
C ASN A 145 9.98 -9.65 13.11
N ILE A 146 10.71 -10.65 13.59
CA ILE A 146 10.36 -12.06 13.39
C ILE A 146 9.08 -12.45 14.15
N GLU A 147 8.82 -11.82 15.30
CA GLU A 147 7.58 -12.02 16.06
C GLU A 147 6.34 -11.57 15.26
N GLY A 148 6.50 -10.57 14.38
CA GLY A 148 5.45 -10.13 13.47
C GLY A 148 5.01 -11.20 12.45
N VAL A 149 5.86 -12.19 12.15
CA VAL A 149 5.53 -13.28 11.21
C VAL A 149 4.42 -14.16 11.79
N ASP A 150 4.56 -14.57 13.04
CA ASP A 150 3.57 -15.40 13.74
C ASP A 150 2.26 -14.62 13.92
N TYR A 151 2.34 -13.33 14.26
CA TYR A 151 1.18 -12.45 14.36
C TYR A 151 0.43 -12.33 13.02
N ALA A 152 1.13 -12.14 11.91
CA ALA A 152 0.52 -12.06 10.58
C ALA A 152 -0.23 -13.34 10.21
N ALA A 153 0.35 -14.50 10.52
CA ALA A 153 -0.30 -15.79 10.32
C ALA A 153 -1.57 -15.93 11.19
N GLU A 154 -1.52 -15.51 12.46
CA GLU A 154 -2.67 -15.56 13.37
C GLU A 154 -3.85 -14.68 12.91
N MET A 155 -3.53 -13.50 12.36
CA MET A 155 -4.51 -12.57 11.79
C MET A 155 -5.07 -13.06 10.44
N GLY A 156 -4.44 -14.07 9.83
CA GLY A 156 -4.89 -14.70 8.60
C GLY A 156 -4.33 -14.05 7.32
N ALA A 157 -3.23 -13.31 7.40
CA ALA A 157 -2.53 -12.80 6.22
C ALA A 157 -1.87 -13.95 5.42
N ASN A 158 -1.74 -13.77 4.11
CA ASN A 158 -1.05 -14.72 3.22
C ASN A 158 0.42 -14.37 3.03
N LEU A 159 0.75 -13.09 3.19
CA LEU A 159 2.06 -12.51 2.96
C LEU A 159 2.44 -11.61 4.14
N ILE A 160 3.72 -11.27 4.19
CA ILE A 160 4.26 -10.26 5.09
C ILE A 160 5.08 -9.26 4.27
N GLU A 161 5.12 -8.02 4.72
CA GLU A 161 6.06 -7.02 4.23
C GLU A 161 6.96 -6.57 5.37
N ILE A 162 8.25 -6.84 5.25
CA ILE A 162 9.23 -6.52 6.28
C ILE A 162 9.63 -5.05 6.15
N HIS A 163 9.49 -4.29 7.23
CA HIS A 163 9.93 -2.90 7.30
C HIS A 163 11.46 -2.82 7.23
N THR A 164 11.98 -2.42 6.07
CA THR A 164 13.42 -2.35 5.80
C THR A 164 14.07 -1.01 6.19
N GLY A 165 13.34 -0.10 6.85
CA GLY A 165 13.82 1.25 7.16
C GLY A 165 15.05 1.27 8.07
N ALA A 166 15.08 0.44 9.12
CA ALA A 166 16.24 0.32 10.01
C ALA A 166 17.47 -0.25 9.29
N PHE A 167 17.26 -1.27 8.43
CA PHE A 167 18.32 -1.84 7.61
C PHE A 167 18.91 -0.81 6.65
N ALA A 168 18.08 -0.07 5.93
CA ALA A 168 18.53 0.96 4.98
C ALA A 168 19.37 2.05 5.67
N LYS A 169 18.96 2.51 6.87
CA LYS A 169 19.72 3.48 7.67
C LYS A 169 21.09 2.92 8.08
N ALA A 170 21.14 1.69 8.59
CA ALA A 170 22.38 1.06 9.02
C ALA A 170 23.39 0.87 7.87
N ILE A 171 22.92 0.56 6.65
CA ILE A 171 23.78 0.49 5.46
C ILE A 171 24.35 1.86 5.11
N ASN A 172 23.52 2.92 5.13
CA ASN A 172 23.98 4.27 4.83
C ASN A 172 25.03 4.77 5.82
N GLU A 173 24.86 4.49 7.11
CA GLU A 173 25.85 4.83 8.13
C GLU A 173 27.20 4.11 7.89
N LYS A 174 27.18 2.82 7.51
CA LYS A 174 28.41 2.08 7.20
C LYS A 174 29.16 2.63 5.99
N ILE A 175 28.46 3.15 4.98
CA ILE A 175 29.07 3.74 3.78
C ILE A 175 29.80 5.05 4.12
N ILE A 176 29.35 5.81 5.12
CA ILE A 176 29.99 7.07 5.53
C ILE A 176 31.34 6.84 6.25
N TYR A 177 31.57 5.65 6.81
CA TYR A 177 32.82 5.29 7.51
C TYR A 177 33.81 4.48 6.67
N LEU A 178 33.56 4.30 5.37
CA LEU A 178 34.49 3.70 4.39
C LEU A 178 35.01 4.77 3.42
#